data_AF-A0A9E1PPS3-F1
#
_entry.id   AF-A0A9E1PPS3-F1
#
_cell.length_a   1.000
_cell.length_b   1.000
_cell.length_c   1.000
_cell.angle_alpha   90.00
_cell.angle_beta   90.00
_cell.angle_gamma   90.00
#
_symmetry.space_group_name_H-M   'P 1'
#
loop_
_entity.id
_entity.type
_entity.pdbx_description
1 polymer ?
#
loop_
_entity_poly.entity_id
_entity_poly.type
_entity_poly.pdbx_seq_one_letter_code
_entity_poly.pdbx_strand_id
1 'polypeptide(L)'
;MKGYLQSKIPGNGIERCLYEFASTLPCLIPLIAEELVIHIEDLLPGLDNVANNVDKKLKPLDRHIAAFITARFRENIDPHLAALAEPKESSFLIGMLSLFAYMQWKLNNEDLYGLSSWVGSLLAPAINTYYSRSTRREIEDELPRVIRTGRLPELFELVDNAENRREDTEQYAVARFEYAKAEDEIQEIETGDMSDPETTAAAGAKVAAMTSVVISMCFVAVMIVAEVW
;
A
#
# COMPACT_ATOMS: atom_id res chain seq x y z
N MET A 1 -24.69 23.59 -13.17
CA MET A 1 -25.61 23.15 -12.09
C MET A 1 -26.25 21.79 -12.31
N LYS A 2 -27.00 21.52 -13.40
CA LYS A 2 -27.68 20.21 -13.59
C LYS A 2 -26.74 18.99 -13.55
N GLY A 3 -25.51 19.13 -14.05
CA GLY A 3 -24.53 18.03 -14.07
C GLY A 3 -24.06 17.57 -12.69
N TYR A 4 -23.82 18.48 -11.75
CA TYR A 4 -23.32 18.12 -10.41
C TYR A 4 -24.41 17.59 -9.49
N LEU A 5 -25.67 18.00 -9.67
CA LEU A 5 -26.79 17.49 -8.85
C LEU A 5 -27.10 16.00 -9.08
N GLN A 6 -26.76 15.48 -10.26
CA GLN A 6 -27.01 14.08 -10.63
C GLN A 6 -25.78 13.19 -10.48
N SER A 7 -24.60 13.78 -10.26
CA SER A 7 -23.35 13.06 -10.11
C SER A 7 -23.27 12.42 -8.71
N LYS A 8 -22.87 11.14 -8.67
CA LYS A 8 -22.59 10.40 -7.43
C LYS A 8 -21.14 10.54 -6.95
N ILE A 9 -20.30 11.25 -7.71
CA ILE A 9 -18.90 11.46 -7.34
C ILE A 9 -18.86 12.32 -6.06
N PRO A 10 -18.08 11.93 -5.03
CA PRO A 10 -17.89 12.72 -3.82
C PRO A 10 -17.54 14.18 -4.13
N GLY A 11 -18.13 15.10 -3.38
CA GLY A 11 -17.98 16.54 -3.59
C GLY A 11 -18.89 17.15 -4.65
N ASN A 12 -19.75 16.34 -5.30
CA ASN A 12 -20.92 16.82 -6.03
C ASN A 12 -22.21 16.64 -5.20
N GLY A 13 -23.36 17.02 -5.75
CA GLY A 13 -24.65 16.96 -5.08
C GLY A 13 -25.16 18.31 -4.58
N ILE A 14 -26.14 18.27 -3.68
CA ILE A 14 -26.81 19.47 -3.16
C ILE A 14 -25.89 20.29 -2.25
N GLU A 15 -24.99 19.63 -1.53
CA GLU A 15 -24.00 20.23 -0.66
C GLU A 15 -23.04 21.13 -1.46
N ARG A 16 -22.65 20.72 -2.67
CA ARG A 16 -21.81 21.54 -3.55
C ARG A 16 -22.55 22.80 -3.97
N CYS A 17 -23.81 22.66 -4.39
CA CYS A 17 -24.64 23.82 -4.72
C CYS A 17 -24.75 24.78 -3.54
N LEU A 18 -24.98 24.26 -2.33
CA LEU A 18 -25.07 25.06 -1.12
C LEU A 18 -23.82 25.94 -0.92
N TYR A 19 -22.62 25.36 -1.03
CA TYR A 19 -21.37 26.11 -0.86
C TYR A 19 -21.00 27.02 -2.04
N GLU A 20 -21.44 26.71 -3.27
CA GLU A 20 -21.27 27.58 -4.43
C GLU A 20 -22.18 28.82 -4.35
N PHE A 21 -23.41 28.67 -3.85
CA PHE A 21 -24.37 29.79 -3.72
C PHE A 21 -24.09 30.67 -2.51
N ALA A 22 -23.68 30.09 -1.38
CA ALA A 22 -23.46 30.81 -0.14
C ALA A 22 -21.96 30.91 0.17
N SER A 23 -21.31 31.94 -0.37
CA SER A 23 -19.85 32.11 -0.27
C SER A 23 -19.34 32.31 1.18
N THR A 24 -20.19 32.73 2.11
CA THR A 24 -19.83 32.94 3.53
C THR A 24 -20.24 31.79 4.45
N LEU A 25 -20.84 30.72 3.90
CA LEU A 25 -21.27 29.58 4.70
C LEU A 25 -20.05 28.76 5.15
N PRO A 26 -19.88 28.51 6.47
CA PRO A 26 -18.84 27.64 6.96
C PRO A 26 -19.11 26.18 6.58
N CYS A 27 -18.07 25.34 6.62
CA CYS A 27 -18.25 23.89 6.47
C CYS A 27 -19.21 23.37 7.55
N LEU A 28 -20.30 22.72 7.12
CA LEU A 28 -21.41 22.29 7.99
C LEU A 28 -21.20 20.92 8.63
N ILE A 29 -20.00 20.35 8.57
CA ILE A 29 -19.76 19.06 9.20
C ILE A 29 -19.76 19.22 10.74
N PRO A 30 -20.44 18.33 11.49
CA PRO A 30 -20.44 18.39 12.96
C PRO A 30 -19.05 18.35 13.59
N LEU A 31 -18.10 17.73 12.90
CA LEU A 31 -16.74 17.44 13.38
C LEU A 31 -15.87 18.69 13.57
N ILE A 32 -16.11 19.75 12.80
CA ILE A 32 -15.41 21.05 12.88
C ILE A 32 -16.40 22.21 13.02
N ALA A 33 -17.60 21.94 13.55
CA ALA A 33 -18.64 22.96 13.68
C ALA A 33 -18.20 24.13 14.58
N GLU A 34 -17.35 23.87 15.57
CA GLU A 34 -16.78 24.88 16.48
C GLU A 34 -15.66 25.71 15.83
N GLU A 35 -14.96 25.18 14.83
CA GLU A 35 -13.85 25.87 14.13
C GLU A 35 -14.36 26.91 13.11
N LEU A 36 -15.65 26.86 12.73
CA LEU A 36 -16.28 27.83 11.81
C LEU A 36 -15.46 28.08 10.52
N VAL A 37 -14.97 27.00 9.89
CA VAL A 37 -14.14 27.07 8.67
C VAL A 37 -14.92 27.67 7.50
N ILE A 38 -14.60 28.92 7.12
CA ILE A 38 -15.19 29.63 5.98
C ILE A 38 -14.26 29.61 4.76
N HIS A 39 -12.95 29.74 4.99
CA HIS A 39 -11.93 29.75 3.94
C HIS A 39 -11.34 28.35 3.74
N ILE A 40 -10.88 28.05 2.53
CA ILE A 40 -10.36 26.71 2.20
C ILE A 40 -9.00 26.46 2.85
N GLU A 41 -8.25 27.54 3.06
CA GLU A 41 -6.97 27.59 3.76
C GLU A 41 -7.10 27.09 5.20
N ASP A 42 -8.22 27.40 5.87
CA ASP A 42 -8.46 27.06 7.27
C ASP A 42 -8.96 25.62 7.47
N LEU A 43 -9.31 24.91 6.39
CA LEU A 43 -9.92 23.58 6.51
C LEU A 43 -8.96 22.54 7.10
N LEU A 44 -7.75 22.43 6.55
CA LEU A 44 -6.78 21.44 7.05
C LEU A 44 -6.29 21.78 8.46
N PRO A 45 -5.94 23.04 8.79
CA PRO A 45 -5.66 23.44 10.18
C PRO A 45 -6.83 23.16 11.14
N GLY A 46 -8.08 23.44 10.73
CA GLY A 46 -9.25 23.14 11.55
C GLY A 46 -9.41 21.63 11.81
N LEU A 47 -9.18 20.78 10.80
CA LEU A 47 -9.16 19.33 10.96
C LEU A 47 -8.02 18.84 11.87
N ASP A 48 -6.87 19.51 11.82
CA ASP A 48 -5.72 19.23 12.69
C ASP A 48 -6.03 19.52 14.17
N ASN A 49 -6.63 20.68 14.44
CA ASN A 49 -7.01 21.12 15.78
C ASN A 49 -7.96 20.12 16.46
N VAL A 50 -8.98 19.65 15.73
CA VAL A 50 -9.97 18.73 16.29
C VAL A 50 -9.48 17.29 16.40
N ALA A 51 -8.39 16.92 15.74
CA ALA A 51 -7.90 15.54 15.64
C ALA A 51 -7.64 14.87 17.00
N ASN A 52 -7.36 15.65 18.04
CA ASN A 52 -7.15 15.16 19.41
C ASN A 52 -8.45 14.87 20.18
N ASN A 53 -9.57 15.43 19.73
CA ASN A 53 -10.86 15.39 20.42
C ASN A 53 -11.89 14.45 19.76
N VAL A 54 -11.52 13.82 18.65
CA VAL A 54 -12.41 12.99 17.82
C VAL A 54 -12.00 11.52 17.84
N ASP A 55 -12.98 10.63 17.63
CA ASP A 55 -12.69 9.21 17.44
C ASP A 55 -11.89 9.03 16.15
N LYS A 56 -10.63 8.63 16.29
CA LYS A 56 -9.70 8.43 15.16
C LYS A 56 -10.15 7.35 14.17
N LYS A 57 -11.16 6.54 14.51
CA LYS A 57 -11.80 5.59 13.57
C LYS A 57 -12.71 6.27 12.56
N LEU A 58 -13.19 7.47 12.84
CA LEU A 58 -13.98 8.25 11.89
C LEU A 58 -13.07 8.83 10.81
N LYS A 59 -13.60 8.91 9.59
CA LYS A 59 -12.86 9.46 8.45
C LYS A 59 -12.93 11.00 8.50
N PRO A 60 -11.81 11.72 8.41
CA PRO A 60 -11.77 13.20 8.38
C PRO A 60 -12.31 13.81 7.07
N LEU A 61 -13.02 13.01 6.26
CA LEU A 61 -13.60 13.41 4.99
C LEU A 61 -14.99 12.81 4.87
N ASP A 62 -16.00 13.67 4.83
CA ASP A 62 -17.38 13.32 4.56
C ASP A 62 -17.88 14.01 3.28
N ARG A 63 -19.19 13.87 2.99
CA ARG A 63 -19.80 14.53 1.84
C ARG A 63 -19.74 16.06 1.90
N HIS A 64 -19.83 16.66 3.10
CA HIS A 64 -19.82 18.10 3.27
C HIS A 64 -18.42 18.67 3.08
N ILE A 65 -17.39 18.04 3.65
CA ILE A 65 -15.99 18.40 3.44
C ILE A 65 -15.64 18.25 1.96
N ALA A 66 -15.97 17.12 1.34
CA ALA A 66 -15.71 16.93 -0.09
C ALA A 66 -16.39 18.01 -0.94
N ALA A 67 -17.66 18.35 -0.65
CA ALA A 67 -18.39 19.38 -1.38
C ALA A 67 -17.84 20.79 -1.12
N PHE A 68 -17.40 21.07 0.10
CA PHE A 68 -16.78 22.33 0.47
C PHE A 68 -15.44 22.52 -0.26
N ILE A 69 -14.58 21.49 -0.26
CA ILE A 69 -13.33 21.48 -1.02
C ILE A 69 -13.62 21.74 -2.49
N THR A 70 -14.53 20.96 -3.12
CA THR A 70 -14.84 21.11 -4.54
C THR A 70 -15.43 22.48 -4.90
N ALA A 71 -16.18 23.12 -4.00
CA ALA A 71 -16.73 24.44 -4.23
C ALA A 71 -15.72 25.59 -4.04
N ARG A 72 -14.71 25.41 -3.17
CA ARG A 72 -13.83 26.48 -2.70
C ARG A 72 -12.38 26.38 -3.17
N PHE A 73 -11.92 25.16 -3.45
CA PHE A 73 -10.57 24.89 -3.91
C PHE A 73 -10.51 25.02 -5.43
N ARG A 74 -9.86 26.08 -5.93
CA ARG A 74 -9.82 26.44 -7.36
C ARG A 74 -8.76 25.67 -8.15
N GLU A 75 -8.59 24.39 -7.86
CA GLU A 75 -7.64 23.51 -8.54
C GLU A 75 -8.36 22.31 -9.15
N ASN A 76 -7.72 21.66 -10.12
CA ASN A 76 -8.26 20.44 -10.69
C ASN A 76 -8.00 19.26 -9.73
N ILE A 77 -9.04 18.86 -9.01
CA ILE A 77 -9.01 17.73 -8.07
C ILE A 77 -9.82 16.53 -8.55
N ASP A 78 -10.33 16.54 -9.79
CA ASP A 78 -11.14 15.46 -10.34
C ASP A 78 -10.47 14.07 -10.21
N PRO A 79 -9.16 13.90 -10.42
CA PRO A 79 -8.49 12.61 -10.21
C PRO A 79 -8.60 12.11 -8.76
N HIS A 80 -8.45 13.00 -7.78
CA HIS A 80 -8.56 12.65 -6.36
C HIS A 80 -10.01 12.31 -5.99
N LEU A 81 -10.98 13.06 -6.52
CA LEU A 81 -12.41 12.80 -6.30
C LEU A 81 -12.86 11.48 -6.94
N ALA A 82 -12.28 11.11 -8.08
CA ALA A 82 -12.55 9.82 -8.71
C ALA A 82 -12.09 8.65 -7.82
N ALA A 83 -10.90 8.74 -7.21
CA ALA A 83 -10.41 7.73 -6.28
C ALA A 83 -11.32 7.57 -5.04
N LEU A 84 -11.94 8.66 -4.57
CA LEU A 84 -12.91 8.63 -3.47
C LEU A 84 -14.24 7.97 -3.85
N ALA A 85 -14.59 7.94 -5.13
CA ALA A 85 -15.83 7.33 -5.61
C ALA A 85 -15.76 5.80 -5.69
N GLU A 86 -14.55 5.23 -5.63
CA GLU A 86 -14.33 3.78 -5.66
C GLU A 86 -14.94 3.09 -4.42
N PRO A 87 -15.58 1.93 -4.57
CA PRO A 87 -16.23 1.24 -3.46
C PRO A 87 -15.23 0.61 -2.47
N LYS A 88 -13.96 0.46 -2.88
CA LYS A 88 -12.91 -0.13 -2.05
C LYS A 88 -12.45 0.86 -0.99
N GLU A 89 -12.45 0.45 0.26
CA GLU A 89 -11.99 1.29 1.38
C GLU A 89 -10.54 1.77 1.22
N SER A 90 -9.64 0.90 0.75
CA SER A 90 -8.24 1.26 0.46
C SER A 90 -8.13 2.39 -0.57
N SER A 91 -8.94 2.34 -1.63
CA SER A 91 -8.99 3.36 -2.68
C SER A 91 -9.49 4.69 -2.14
N PHE A 92 -10.53 4.66 -1.30
CA PHE A 92 -11.02 5.86 -0.61
C PHE A 92 -9.93 6.48 0.28
N LEU A 93 -9.23 5.68 1.08
CA LEU A 93 -8.19 6.17 2.00
C LEU A 93 -7.01 6.79 1.25
N ILE A 94 -6.55 6.15 0.17
CA ILE A 94 -5.52 6.68 -0.72
C ILE A 94 -6.00 7.98 -1.39
N GLY A 95 -7.24 8.00 -1.90
CA GLY A 95 -7.85 9.19 -2.50
C GLY A 95 -7.92 10.36 -1.51
N MET A 96 -8.34 10.10 -0.27
CA MET A 96 -8.42 11.09 0.79
C MET A 96 -7.03 11.65 1.15
N LEU A 97 -6.06 10.77 1.37
CA LEU A 97 -4.68 11.19 1.66
C LEU A 97 -4.07 11.98 0.49
N SER A 98 -4.29 11.53 -0.75
CA SER A 98 -3.81 12.24 -1.95
C SER A 98 -4.42 13.64 -2.08
N LEU A 99 -5.72 13.79 -1.80
CA LEU A 99 -6.41 15.07 -1.82
C LEU A 99 -5.85 16.02 -0.75
N PHE A 100 -5.74 15.55 0.49
CA PHE A 100 -5.21 16.37 1.58
C PHE A 100 -3.73 16.72 1.41
N ALA A 101 -2.91 15.78 0.91
CA ALA A 101 -1.53 16.03 0.56
C ALA A 101 -1.41 17.14 -0.50
N TYR A 102 -2.21 17.03 -1.57
CA TYR A 102 -2.23 18.04 -2.63
C TYR A 102 -2.67 19.41 -2.11
N MET A 103 -3.69 19.46 -1.25
CA MET A 103 -4.15 20.68 -0.61
C MET A 103 -3.09 21.29 0.32
N GLN A 104 -2.44 20.49 1.18
CA GLN A 104 -1.39 20.98 2.08
C GLN A 104 -0.25 21.61 1.28
N TRP A 105 0.19 20.93 0.21
CA TRP A 105 1.22 21.42 -0.69
C TRP A 105 0.79 22.72 -1.40
N LYS A 106 -0.40 22.73 -2.01
CA LYS A 106 -0.87 23.86 -2.82
C LYS A 106 -1.15 25.11 -1.99
N LEU A 107 -1.75 24.94 -0.82
CA LEU A 107 -2.11 26.03 0.09
C LEU A 107 -0.93 26.46 0.97
N ASN A 108 0.21 25.73 0.90
CA ASN A 108 1.40 25.96 1.71
C ASN A 108 1.07 25.99 3.22
N ASN A 109 0.23 25.04 3.65
CA ASN A 109 -0.10 24.87 5.06
C ASN A 109 1.14 24.41 5.84
N GLU A 110 1.17 24.79 7.13
CA GLU A 110 2.19 24.31 8.08
C GLU A 110 2.05 22.80 8.33
N ASP A 111 2.88 22.28 9.22
CA ASP A 111 2.87 20.87 9.59
C ASP A 111 1.60 20.53 10.39
N LEU A 112 0.86 19.53 9.92
CA LEU A 112 -0.44 19.11 10.44
C LEU A 112 -0.27 17.83 11.27
N TYR A 113 0.24 17.96 12.50
CA TYR A 113 0.59 16.81 13.34
C TYR A 113 -0.63 15.99 13.77
N GLY A 114 -1.73 16.65 14.14
CA GLY A 114 -2.97 16.01 14.56
C GLY A 114 -3.62 15.23 13.42
N LEU A 115 -3.79 15.88 12.26
CA LEU A 115 -4.39 15.31 11.06
C LEU A 115 -3.52 14.21 10.47
N SER A 116 -2.19 14.39 10.45
CA SER A 116 -1.25 13.35 10.02
C SER A 116 -1.37 12.10 10.91
N SER A 117 -1.43 12.27 12.24
CA SER A 117 -1.67 11.15 13.17
C SER A 117 -3.01 10.46 12.93
N TRP A 118 -4.05 11.25 12.69
CA TRP A 118 -5.40 10.73 12.48
C TRP A 118 -5.50 9.95 11.16
N VAL A 119 -5.07 10.55 10.04
CA VAL A 119 -5.04 9.88 8.74
C VAL A 119 -4.16 8.65 8.81
N GLY A 120 -2.95 8.75 9.38
CA GLY A 120 -2.03 7.63 9.54
C GLY A 120 -2.64 6.41 10.26
N SER A 121 -3.49 6.64 11.27
CA SER A 121 -4.19 5.56 11.99
C SER A 121 -5.21 4.79 11.15
N LEU A 122 -5.66 5.38 10.04
CA LEU A 122 -6.64 4.80 9.11
C LEU A 122 -6.00 4.04 7.95
N LEU A 123 -4.69 4.18 7.70
CA LEU A 123 -4.04 3.71 6.46
C LEU A 123 -3.78 2.20 6.39
N ALA A 124 -4.01 1.44 7.47
CA ALA A 124 -3.75 0.00 7.49
C ALA A 124 -4.39 -0.78 6.31
N PRO A 125 -5.65 -0.53 5.89
CA PRO A 125 -6.22 -1.21 4.72
C PRO A 125 -5.51 -0.86 3.41
N ALA A 126 -4.96 0.36 3.27
CA ALA A 126 -4.23 0.80 2.09
C ALA A 126 -2.80 0.22 2.03
N ILE A 127 -2.16 0.01 3.19
CA ILE A 127 -0.87 -0.69 3.27
C ILE A 127 -1.06 -2.17 2.96
N ASN A 128 -2.15 -2.79 3.41
CA ASN A 128 -2.44 -4.20 3.17
C ASN A 128 -2.71 -4.57 1.70
N THR A 129 -2.77 -3.59 0.78
CA THR A 129 -2.91 -3.87 -0.66
C THR A 129 -1.59 -4.22 -1.35
N TYR A 130 -0.43 -3.92 -0.76
CA TYR A 130 0.87 -4.43 -1.27
C TYR A 130 0.88 -5.96 -1.25
N TYR A 131 1.49 -6.64 -2.20
CA TYR A 131 1.60 -8.11 -2.18
C TYR A 131 2.66 -8.59 -1.20
N SER A 132 3.81 -7.91 -1.17
CA SER A 132 4.96 -8.26 -0.35
C SER A 132 4.72 -7.98 1.13
N ARG A 133 4.94 -9.01 1.96
CA ARG A 133 4.86 -8.87 3.43
C ARG A 133 6.01 -8.06 3.99
N SER A 134 7.20 -8.12 3.38
CA SER A 134 8.35 -7.32 3.82
C SER A 134 8.09 -5.84 3.55
N THR A 135 7.59 -5.49 2.36
CA THR A 135 7.26 -4.11 2.00
C THR A 135 6.17 -3.54 2.90
N ARG A 136 5.12 -4.30 3.21
CA ARG A 136 4.11 -3.87 4.20
C ARG A 136 4.74 -3.55 5.55
N ARG A 137 5.64 -4.43 6.03
CA ARG A 137 6.31 -4.27 7.32
C ARG A 137 7.24 -3.06 7.34
N GLU A 138 8.00 -2.85 6.27
CA GLU A 138 8.86 -1.67 6.10
C GLU A 138 8.04 -0.38 6.16
N ILE A 139 6.91 -0.32 5.43
CA ILE A 139 6.00 0.82 5.48
C ILE A 139 5.44 1.00 6.90
N GLU A 140 4.98 -0.06 7.56
CA GLU A 140 4.45 -0.02 8.93
C GLU A 140 5.49 0.45 9.96
N ASP A 141 6.75 0.04 9.80
CA ASP A 141 7.87 0.41 10.68
C ASP A 141 8.26 1.89 10.47
N GLU A 142 8.20 2.40 9.24
CA GLU A 142 8.47 3.81 8.92
C GLU A 142 7.32 4.76 9.22
N LEU A 143 6.08 4.27 9.17
CA LEU A 143 4.86 5.07 9.29
C LEU A 143 4.85 6.01 10.51
N PRO A 144 5.21 5.58 11.74
CA PRO A 144 5.22 6.48 12.90
C PRO A 144 6.24 7.62 12.76
N ARG A 145 7.35 7.41 12.04
CA ARG A 145 8.37 8.44 11.82
C ARG A 145 7.82 9.54 10.91
N VAL A 146 7.20 9.14 9.80
CA VAL A 146 6.62 10.08 8.82
C VAL A 146 5.39 10.79 9.39
N ILE A 147 4.54 10.11 10.15
CA ILE A 147 3.40 10.74 10.81
C ILE A 147 3.82 11.95 11.65
N ARG A 148 4.93 11.82 12.39
CA ARG A 148 5.44 12.88 13.29
C ARG A 148 5.93 14.13 12.55
N THR A 149 6.16 14.07 11.23
CA THR A 149 6.56 15.26 10.47
C THR A 149 5.37 16.20 10.23
N GLY A 150 4.13 15.70 10.29
CA GLY A 150 2.94 16.49 9.96
C GLY A 150 2.81 16.81 8.46
N ARG A 151 3.63 16.18 7.61
CA ARG A 151 3.66 16.39 6.16
C ARG A 151 2.85 15.29 5.46
N LEU A 152 1.61 15.59 5.08
CA LEU A 152 0.75 14.65 4.35
C LEU A 152 1.32 14.24 2.98
N PRO A 153 2.05 15.10 2.22
CA PRO A 153 2.75 14.66 1.02
C PRO A 153 3.78 13.56 1.27
N GLU A 154 4.55 13.65 2.36
CA GLU A 154 5.53 12.62 2.72
C GLU A 154 4.83 11.33 3.15
N LEU A 155 3.70 11.46 3.87
CA LEU A 155 2.87 10.31 4.24
C LEU A 155 2.25 9.62 3.03
N PHE A 156 1.80 10.41 2.03
CA PHE A 156 1.29 9.89 0.77
C PHE A 156 2.39 9.15 0.00
N GLU A 157 3.56 9.74 -0.11
CA GLU A 157 4.72 9.13 -0.77
C GLU A 157 5.12 7.80 -0.12
N LEU A 158 5.13 7.73 1.22
CA LEU A 158 5.46 6.48 1.91
C LEU A 158 4.45 5.35 1.58
N VAL A 159 3.16 5.66 1.50
CA VAL A 159 2.09 4.65 1.39
C VAL A 159 1.77 4.31 -0.06
N ASP A 160 1.84 5.25 -0.98
CA ASP A 160 1.38 5.09 -2.36
C ASP A 160 2.36 5.62 -3.41
N ASN A 161 3.66 5.35 -3.21
CA ASN A 161 4.68 5.59 -4.23
C ASN A 161 4.46 4.68 -5.46
N ALA A 162 4.35 5.30 -6.64
CA ALA A 162 4.05 4.59 -7.89
C ALA A 162 5.11 3.56 -8.29
N GLU A 163 6.39 3.83 -7.98
CA GLU A 163 7.49 2.92 -8.30
C GLU A 163 7.47 1.69 -7.40
N ASN A 164 7.34 1.88 -6.08
CA ASN A 164 7.21 0.78 -5.12
C ASN A 164 6.00 -0.11 -5.44
N ARG A 165 4.87 0.49 -5.86
CA ARG A 165 3.67 -0.23 -6.31
C ARG A 165 3.93 -1.07 -7.56
N ARG A 166 4.67 -0.51 -8.53
CA ARG A 166 5.06 -1.20 -9.77
C ARG A 166 5.99 -2.36 -9.47
N GLU A 167 7.05 -2.12 -8.70
CA GLU A 167 8.02 -3.13 -8.30
C GLU A 167 7.37 -4.28 -7.51
N ASP A 168 6.51 -3.98 -6.53
CA ASP A 168 5.77 -4.99 -5.76
C ASP A 168 4.89 -5.87 -6.66
N THR A 169 4.24 -5.28 -7.67
CA THR A 169 3.43 -6.02 -8.65
C THR A 169 4.29 -6.92 -9.54
N GLU A 170 5.43 -6.42 -10.03
CA GLU A 170 6.36 -7.17 -10.88
C GLU A 170 7.00 -8.33 -10.11
N GLN A 171 7.50 -8.08 -8.91
CA GLN A 171 8.08 -9.10 -8.04
C GLN A 171 7.05 -10.17 -7.66
N TYR A 172 5.81 -9.78 -7.39
CA TYR A 172 4.74 -10.75 -7.14
C TYR A 172 4.46 -11.64 -8.36
N ALA A 173 4.47 -11.07 -9.56
CA ALA A 173 4.29 -11.85 -10.79
C ALA A 173 5.43 -12.85 -11.01
N VAL A 174 6.68 -12.44 -10.76
CA VAL A 174 7.86 -13.32 -10.81
C VAL A 174 7.75 -14.44 -9.78
N ALA A 175 7.43 -14.11 -8.52
CA ALA A 175 7.29 -15.10 -7.45
C ALA A 175 6.20 -16.14 -7.76
N ARG A 176 5.09 -15.71 -8.37
CA ARG A 176 4.03 -16.63 -8.82
C ARG A 176 4.51 -17.59 -9.91
N PHE A 177 5.31 -17.10 -10.84
CA PHE A 177 5.87 -17.93 -11.92
C PHE A 177 6.86 -18.96 -11.37
N GLU A 178 7.77 -18.54 -10.49
CA GLU A 178 8.74 -19.44 -9.84
C GLU A 178 8.04 -20.49 -8.99
N TYR A 179 7.01 -20.10 -8.25
CA TYR A 179 6.19 -21.04 -7.46
C TYR A 179 5.55 -22.10 -8.36
N ALA A 180 4.92 -21.70 -9.47
CA ALA A 180 4.29 -22.63 -10.39
C ALA A 180 5.30 -23.61 -11.01
N LYS A 181 6.48 -23.12 -11.40
CA LYS A 181 7.56 -23.96 -11.91
C LYS A 181 8.05 -24.97 -10.86
N ALA A 182 8.19 -24.55 -9.61
CA ALA A 182 8.59 -25.44 -8.52
C ALA A 182 7.53 -26.51 -8.25
N GLU A 183 6.24 -26.16 -8.32
CA GLU A 183 5.13 -27.11 -8.19
C GLU A 183 5.14 -28.15 -9.32
N ASP A 184 5.35 -27.72 -10.57
CA ASP A 184 5.47 -28.62 -11.73
C ASP A 184 6.66 -29.58 -11.55
N GLU A 185 7.82 -29.10 -11.08
CA GLU A 185 9.01 -29.92 -10.80
C GLU A 185 8.75 -30.94 -9.67
N ILE A 186 8.06 -30.53 -8.60
CA ILE A 186 7.66 -31.45 -7.52
C ILE A 186 6.75 -32.54 -8.08
N GLN A 187 5.77 -32.19 -8.90
CA GLN A 187 4.85 -33.16 -9.51
C GLN A 187 5.59 -34.14 -10.43
N GLU A 188 6.52 -33.66 -11.27
CA GLU A 188 7.36 -34.51 -12.12
C GLU A 188 8.20 -35.50 -11.31
N ILE A 189 8.77 -35.07 -10.18
CA ILE A 189 9.52 -35.97 -9.28
C ILE A 189 8.59 -37.02 -8.66
N GLU A 190 7.39 -36.63 -8.21
CA GLU A 190 6.43 -37.52 -7.57
C GLU A 190 5.79 -38.53 -8.53
N THR A 191 5.65 -38.19 -9.82
CA THR A 191 5.01 -39.07 -10.83
C THR A 191 5.97 -39.70 -11.85
N GLY A 192 7.24 -39.31 -11.86
CA GLY A 192 8.27 -39.85 -12.74
C GLY A 192 8.75 -41.27 -12.36
N ASP A 193 9.64 -41.85 -13.15
CA ASP A 193 10.19 -43.23 -13.03
C ASP A 193 10.97 -43.50 -11.72
N MET A 194 11.22 -42.45 -10.93
CA MET A 194 11.78 -42.49 -9.58
C MET A 194 10.72 -42.51 -8.45
N SER A 195 9.45 -42.58 -8.80
CA SER A 195 8.36 -42.77 -7.82
C SER A 195 8.29 -44.21 -7.28
N ASP A 196 8.94 -45.16 -7.97
CA ASP A 196 9.04 -46.54 -7.51
C ASP A 196 10.24 -46.73 -6.55
N PRO A 197 10.02 -47.13 -5.28
CA PRO A 197 11.09 -47.35 -4.33
C PRO A 197 12.11 -48.41 -4.78
N GLU A 198 11.75 -49.36 -5.65
CA GLU A 198 12.70 -50.35 -6.18
C GLU A 198 13.67 -49.74 -7.22
N THR A 199 13.19 -48.87 -8.11
CA THR A 199 14.02 -48.26 -9.16
C THR A 199 14.98 -47.22 -8.56
N THR A 200 14.54 -46.46 -7.56
CA THR A 200 15.37 -45.49 -6.82
C THR A 200 16.44 -46.16 -5.97
N ALA A 201 16.12 -47.25 -5.26
CA ALA A 201 17.10 -48.03 -4.52
C ALA A 201 18.16 -48.65 -5.45
N ALA A 202 17.74 -49.17 -6.62
CA ALA A 202 18.65 -49.73 -7.61
C ALA A 202 19.56 -48.67 -8.26
N ALA A 203 19.05 -47.47 -8.53
CA ALA A 203 19.83 -46.35 -9.04
C ALA A 203 20.84 -45.84 -7.99
N GLY A 204 20.41 -45.66 -6.74
CA GLY A 204 21.29 -45.29 -5.62
C GLY A 204 22.39 -46.31 -5.37
N ALA A 205 22.07 -47.61 -5.44
CA ALA A 205 23.04 -48.69 -5.30
C ALA A 205 24.12 -48.67 -6.41
N LYS A 206 23.74 -48.37 -7.66
CA LYS A 206 24.68 -48.26 -8.78
C LYS A 206 25.66 -47.09 -8.61
N VAL A 207 25.17 -45.93 -8.17
CA VAL A 207 26.02 -44.76 -7.91
C VAL A 207 26.96 -45.00 -6.72
N ALA A 208 26.47 -45.64 -5.65
CA ALA A 208 27.30 -46.04 -4.51
C ALA A 208 28.37 -47.06 -4.91
N ALA A 209 28.04 -48.04 -5.74
CA ALA A 209 29.00 -49.02 -6.24
C ALA A 209 30.12 -48.33 -7.06
N MET A 210 29.76 -47.45 -8.01
CA MET A 210 30.76 -46.73 -8.81
C MET A 210 31.70 -45.87 -7.96
N THR A 211 31.17 -45.14 -6.99
CA THR A 211 31.98 -44.31 -6.09
C THR A 211 32.90 -45.15 -5.20
N SER A 212 32.42 -46.30 -4.68
CA SER A 212 33.26 -47.22 -3.90
C SER A 212 34.43 -47.80 -4.69
N VAL A 213 34.21 -48.12 -5.97
CA VAL A 213 35.27 -48.63 -6.86
C VAL A 213 36.32 -47.56 -7.10
N VAL A 214 35.92 -46.32 -7.37
CA VAL A 214 36.85 -45.20 -7.59
C VAL A 214 37.68 -44.92 -6.34
N ILE A 215 37.04 -44.88 -5.16
CA ILE A 215 37.74 -44.67 -3.88
C ILE A 215 38.73 -45.80 -3.63
N SER A 216 38.34 -47.06 -3.85
CA SER A 216 39.22 -48.22 -3.69
C SER A 216 40.40 -48.16 -4.65
N MET A 217 40.17 -47.76 -5.90
CA MET A 217 41.22 -47.63 -6.91
C MET A 217 42.22 -46.52 -6.55
N CYS A 218 41.75 -45.37 -6.06
CA CYS A 218 42.61 -44.32 -5.54
C CYS A 218 43.41 -44.79 -4.32
N PHE A 219 42.79 -45.52 -3.40
CA PHE A 219 43.45 -46.03 -2.20
C PHE A 219 44.58 -47.02 -2.56
N VAL A 220 44.32 -47.94 -3.48
CA VAL A 220 45.32 -48.89 -3.98
C VAL A 220 46.47 -48.15 -4.69
N ALA A 221 46.16 -47.13 -5.51
CA ALA A 221 47.18 -46.34 -6.18
C ALA A 221 48.10 -45.60 -5.18
N VAL A 222 47.52 -45.02 -4.12
CA VAL A 222 48.29 -44.36 -3.04
C VAL A 222 49.17 -45.37 -2.31
N MET A 223 48.66 -46.57 -1.99
CA MET A 223 49.46 -47.60 -1.33
C MET A 223 50.65 -48.07 -2.19
N ILE A 224 50.46 -48.27 -3.50
CA ILE A 224 51.55 -48.66 -4.41
C ILE A 224 52.62 -47.57 -4.47
N VAL A 225 52.22 -46.30 -4.57
CA VAL A 225 53.19 -45.19 -4.57
C VAL A 225 53.96 -45.11 -3.25
N ALA A 226 53.30 -45.39 -2.12
CA ALA A 226 53.92 -45.38 -0.79
C ALA A 226 54.87 -46.57 -0.53
N GLU A 227 54.71 -47.71 -1.20
CA GLU A 227 55.68 -48.83 -1.13
C GLU A 227 56.88 -48.67 -2.08
N VAL A 228 56.71 -47.93 -3.17
CA VAL A 228 57.75 -47.74 -4.20
C VAL A 228 58.71 -46.59 -3.86
N TRP A 229 58.35 -45.72 -2.92
CA TRP A 229 59.18 -44.62 -2.38
C TRP A 229 59.77 -44.97 -1.02
#